data_AF-A0A4V0XJX0-F1
#
_entry.id   AF-A0A4V0XJX0-F1
#
_cell.length_a   1.000
_cell.length_b   1.000
_cell.length_c   1.000
_cell.angle_alpha   90.00
_cell.angle_beta   90.00
_cell.angle_gamma   90.00
#
_symmetry.space_group_name_H-M   'P 1'
#
loop_
_entity.id
_entity.type
_entity.pdbx_description
1 polymer ?
#
loop_
_entity_poly.entity_id
_entity_poly.type
_entity_poly.pdbx_seq_one_letter_code
_entity_poly.pdbx_strand_id
1 'polypeptide(L)'
;MLQRDKPAPISGVAARGEDVTVEFAGQKKTTKADDKGKWQVTLDPLAASKEPRTMVVKGASGDPVSIEDIVVGEVWIGDGRSNAHWSYEQQAQESGYKDVVLMEIVNTEHPLVRFGHGGRWVVATTPEHNKNCSALLLSFGVTLARELKGTGHAHRLAAAGTVDGPRLQVARH
;
A
#
# COMPACT_ATOMS: atom_id res chain seq x y z
N MET A 1 0.46 1.41 -3.01
CA MET A 1 1.69 1.63 -2.22
C MET A 1 2.75 0.61 -2.63
N LEU A 2 4.04 0.97 -2.60
CA LEU A 2 5.18 0.10 -2.93
C LEU A 2 6.17 0.00 -1.75
N GLN A 3 6.84 -1.15 -1.61
CA GLN A 3 7.88 -1.38 -0.61
C GLN A 3 9.18 -0.67 -0.98
N ARG A 4 9.78 0.05 -0.04
CA ARG A 4 11.08 0.72 -0.20
C ARG A 4 12.27 -0.24 -0.11
N ASP A 5 13.41 0.17 -0.64
CA ASP A 5 14.71 -0.54 -0.56
C ASP A 5 14.66 -1.99 -1.07
N LYS A 6 13.64 -2.34 -1.87
CA LYS A 6 13.46 -3.64 -2.51
C LYS A 6 13.10 -3.43 -3.97
N PRO A 7 13.53 -4.34 -4.87
CA PRO A 7 13.03 -4.34 -6.24
C PRO A 7 11.50 -4.44 -6.25
N ALA A 8 10.85 -3.60 -7.06
CA ALA A 8 9.39 -3.51 -7.11
C ALA A 8 8.88 -4.07 -8.44
N PRO A 9 8.31 -5.29 -8.48
CA PRO A 9 7.72 -5.84 -9.69
C PRO A 9 6.40 -5.13 -10.01
N ILE A 10 6.31 -4.59 -11.22
CA ILE A 10 5.11 -4.00 -11.80
C ILE A 10 4.67 -4.91 -12.94
N SER A 11 3.40 -5.31 -12.93
CA SER A 11 2.87 -6.22 -13.94
C SER A 11 1.52 -5.77 -14.44
N GLY A 12 1.12 -6.29 -15.60
CA GLY A 12 -0.16 -5.98 -16.19
C GLY A 12 -0.46 -6.82 -17.42
N VAL A 13 -1.46 -6.36 -18.17
CA VAL A 13 -1.86 -6.96 -19.45
C VAL A 13 -1.77 -5.91 -20.55
N ALA A 14 -1.34 -6.32 -21.74
CA ALA A 14 -1.28 -5.51 -22.97
C ALA A 14 -1.49 -6.42 -24.20
N ALA A 15 -1.49 -5.87 -25.41
CA ALA A 15 -1.59 -6.68 -26.61
C ALA A 15 -0.37 -7.62 -26.74
N ARG A 16 -0.55 -8.81 -27.30
CA ARG A 16 0.52 -9.79 -27.47
C ARG A 16 1.70 -9.18 -28.25
N GLY A 17 2.91 -9.30 -27.71
CA GLY A 17 4.14 -8.78 -28.33
C GLY A 17 4.31 -7.25 -28.25
N GLU A 18 3.37 -6.54 -27.61
CA GLU A 18 3.42 -5.08 -27.46
C GLU A 18 4.56 -4.66 -26.53
N ASP A 19 5.30 -3.62 -26.92
CA ASP A 19 6.26 -2.95 -26.05
C ASP A 19 5.51 -2.13 -24.99
N VAL A 20 5.87 -2.35 -23.73
CA VAL A 20 5.32 -1.65 -22.57
C VAL A 20 6.45 -0.94 -21.83
N THR A 21 6.28 0.36 -21.61
CA THR A 21 7.22 1.20 -20.88
C THR A 21 6.59 1.72 -19.60
N VAL A 22 7.29 1.57 -18.48
CA VAL A 22 6.89 2.05 -17.15
C VAL A 22 7.84 3.17 -16.73
N GLU A 23 7.28 4.32 -16.38
CA GLU A 23 7.97 5.49 -15.85
C GLU A 23 7.50 5.77 -14.41
N PHE A 24 8.41 5.72 -13.44
CA PHE A 24 8.11 6.00 -12.03
C PHE A 24 9.35 6.42 -11.24
N ALA A 25 9.21 7.45 -10.40
CA ALA A 25 10.26 7.91 -9.48
C ALA A 25 11.64 8.13 -10.17
N GLY A 26 11.62 8.70 -11.38
CA GLY A 26 12.83 8.95 -12.18
C GLY A 26 13.36 7.73 -12.94
N GLN A 27 12.80 6.54 -12.73
CA GLN A 27 13.13 5.34 -13.50
C GLN A 27 12.27 5.24 -14.76
N LYS A 28 12.85 4.70 -15.83
CA LYS A 28 12.17 4.30 -17.06
C LYS A 28 12.62 2.90 -17.45
N LYS A 29 11.69 1.95 -17.51
CA LYS A 29 11.97 0.54 -17.84
C LYS A 29 10.99 0.05 -18.91
N THR A 30 11.46 -0.78 -19.83
CA THR A 30 10.65 -1.30 -20.93
C THR A 30 10.68 -2.84 -20.94
N THR A 31 9.55 -3.45 -21.30
CA THR A 31 9.37 -4.89 -21.43
C THR A 31 8.44 -5.19 -22.60
N LYS A 32 8.30 -6.45 -23.01
CA LYS A 32 7.30 -6.89 -24.00
C LYS A 32 6.25 -7.76 -23.35
N ALA A 33 5.00 -7.60 -23.77
CA ALA A 33 3.93 -8.52 -23.40
C ALA A 33 4.12 -9.88 -24.07
N ASP A 34 3.91 -10.93 -23.28
CA ASP A 34 4.06 -12.30 -23.71
C ASP A 34 2.92 -12.74 -24.65
N ASP A 35 2.99 -14.01 -25.06
CA ASP A 35 2.03 -14.69 -25.92
C ASP A 35 0.58 -14.70 -25.38
N LYS A 36 0.41 -14.47 -24.08
CA LYS A 36 -0.85 -14.38 -23.35
C LYS A 36 -1.20 -12.94 -22.96
N GLY A 37 -0.45 -11.95 -23.49
CA GLY A 37 -0.61 -10.53 -23.20
C GLY A 37 -0.11 -10.08 -21.83
N LYS A 38 0.50 -10.97 -21.02
CA LYS A 38 1.03 -10.61 -19.70
C LYS A 38 2.39 -9.97 -19.83
N TRP A 39 2.64 -8.95 -19.04
CA TRP A 39 3.96 -8.32 -18.96
C TRP A 39 4.34 -8.07 -17.51
N GLN A 40 5.65 -8.03 -17.27
CA GLN A 40 6.23 -7.61 -16.01
C GLN A 40 7.52 -6.84 -16.26
N VAL A 41 7.74 -5.81 -15.46
CA VAL A 41 9.02 -5.11 -15.33
C VAL A 41 9.33 -4.95 -13.85
N THR A 42 10.62 -4.94 -13.51
CA THR A 42 11.04 -4.72 -12.12
C THR A 42 11.73 -3.37 -12.03
N LEU A 43 11.19 -2.48 -11.20
CA LEU A 43 11.85 -1.23 -10.85
C LEU A 43 12.98 -1.52 -9.86
N ASP A 44 14.06 -0.77 -9.97
CA ASP A 44 15.15 -0.80 -9.00
C ASP A 44 14.65 -0.32 -7.63
N PRO A 45 15.34 -0.66 -6.53
CA PRO A 45 14.97 -0.22 -5.19
C PRO A 45 14.61 1.27 -5.10
N LEU A 46 13.43 1.55 -4.54
CA LEU A 46 12.87 2.89 -4.44
C LEU A 46 13.11 3.48 -3.05
N ALA A 47 13.53 4.75 -3.00
CA ALA A 47 13.58 5.51 -1.76
C ALA A 47 12.16 5.82 -1.25
N ALA A 48 12.01 5.90 0.08
CA ALA A 48 10.74 6.27 0.72
C ALA A 48 10.24 7.64 0.22
N SER A 49 8.92 7.81 0.14
CA SER A 49 8.29 9.07 -0.20
C SER A 49 7.16 9.38 0.77
N LYS A 50 7.08 10.62 1.27
CA LYS A 50 5.92 11.10 2.05
C LYS A 50 4.75 11.43 1.11
N GLU A 51 5.08 12.14 0.05
CA GLU A 51 4.11 12.57 -0.96
C GLU A 51 3.81 11.44 -1.95
N PRO A 52 2.55 11.34 -2.41
CA PRO A 52 2.18 10.47 -3.50
C PRO A 52 2.83 10.88 -4.82
N ARG A 53 3.04 9.89 -5.68
CA ARG A 53 3.60 10.07 -7.02
C ARG A 53 2.75 9.33 -8.05
N THR A 54 2.82 9.79 -9.29
CA THR A 54 2.16 9.16 -10.42
C THR A 54 3.12 8.21 -11.13
N MET A 55 2.68 6.98 -11.39
CA MET A 55 3.32 6.07 -12.34
C MET A 55 2.62 6.17 -13.68
N VAL A 56 3.42 6.20 -14.75
CA VAL A 56 2.87 6.22 -16.12
C VAL A 56 3.30 4.94 -16.82
N VAL A 57 2.32 4.23 -17.37
CA VAL A 57 2.52 3.00 -18.17
C VAL A 57 2.07 3.27 -19.60
N LYS A 58 2.97 3.08 -20.56
CA LYS A 58 2.73 3.36 -21.99
C LYS A 58 2.87 2.07 -22.78
N GLY A 59 1.82 1.67 -23.50
CA GLY A 59 1.90 0.67 -24.55
C GLY A 59 2.26 1.31 -25.89
N ALA A 60 2.84 0.55 -26.83
CA ALA A 60 3.20 1.05 -28.15
C ALA A 60 1.99 1.55 -28.97
N SER A 61 0.80 1.03 -28.70
CA SER A 61 -0.39 1.20 -29.56
C SER A 61 -1.61 1.83 -28.87
N GLY A 62 -1.44 2.54 -27.76
CA GLY A 62 -2.56 3.32 -27.20
C GLY A 62 -2.16 4.33 -26.13
N ASP A 63 -3.18 4.96 -25.54
CA ASP A 63 -2.97 6.04 -24.58
C ASP A 63 -2.24 5.60 -23.31
N PRO A 64 -1.36 6.45 -22.75
CA PRO A 64 -0.72 6.19 -21.47
C PRO A 64 -1.76 5.97 -20.36
N VAL A 65 -1.50 4.99 -19.50
CA VAL A 65 -2.26 4.79 -18.26
C VAL A 65 -1.49 5.45 -17.12
N SER A 66 -2.13 6.40 -16.44
CA SER A 66 -1.59 7.04 -15.24
C SER A 66 -2.18 6.39 -14.00
N ILE A 67 -1.31 5.95 -13.09
CA ILE A 67 -1.68 5.40 -11.79
C ILE A 67 -1.22 6.40 -10.74
N GLU A 68 -2.18 7.02 -10.08
CA GLU A 68 -1.95 8.10 -9.11
C GLU A 68 -1.94 7.57 -7.67
N ASP A 69 -1.62 8.45 -6.72
CA ASP A 69 -1.55 8.16 -5.27
C ASP A 69 -0.61 6.99 -4.89
N ILE A 70 0.49 6.81 -5.62
CA ILE A 70 1.49 5.79 -5.28
C ILE A 70 2.51 6.36 -4.30
N VAL A 71 2.51 5.82 -3.09
CA VAL A 71 3.49 6.11 -2.05
C VAL A 71 4.50 4.96 -1.93
N VAL A 72 5.76 5.26 -1.60
CA VAL A 72 6.82 4.28 -1.33
C VAL A 72 7.16 4.28 0.16
N GLY A 73 7.05 3.13 0.83
CA GLY A 73 7.27 3.03 2.27
C GLY A 73 7.46 1.59 2.75
N GLU A 74 7.17 1.36 4.02
CA GLU A 74 7.14 0.04 4.63
C GLU A 74 5.74 -0.57 4.47
N VAL A 75 5.65 -1.77 3.92
CA VAL A 75 4.43 -2.52 3.71
C VAL A 75 4.47 -3.77 4.57
N TRP A 76 3.54 -3.88 5.50
CA TRP A 76 3.37 -5.02 6.38
C TRP A 76 2.02 -5.66 6.12
N ILE A 77 2.02 -6.97 5.91
CA ILE A 77 0.80 -7.72 5.69
C ILE A 77 0.63 -8.62 6.90
N GLY A 78 -0.45 -8.42 7.63
CA GLY A 78 -0.85 -9.34 8.67
C GLY A 78 -1.83 -10.33 8.07
N ASP A 79 -1.39 -11.57 7.94
CA ASP A 79 -2.29 -12.69 7.73
C ASP A 79 -2.58 -13.31 9.10
N GLY A 80 -3.83 -13.25 9.55
CA GLY A 80 -4.20 -13.66 10.89
C GLY A 80 -5.55 -14.37 10.92
N ARG A 81 -5.65 -15.40 11.76
CA ARG A 81 -6.91 -16.11 12.03
C ARG A 81 -7.87 -15.24 12.85
N SER A 82 -9.16 -15.63 12.83
CA SER A 82 -10.42 -15.03 13.32
C SER A 82 -10.48 -13.68 14.06
N ASN A 83 -9.51 -13.29 14.90
CA ASN A 83 -9.54 -12.04 15.66
C ASN A 83 -8.65 -10.93 15.08
N ALA A 84 -7.74 -11.23 14.15
CA ALA A 84 -6.86 -10.24 13.53
C ALA A 84 -7.62 -9.26 12.60
N HIS A 85 -8.84 -9.61 12.19
CA HIS A 85 -9.71 -8.72 11.42
C HIS A 85 -10.64 -7.87 12.31
N TRP A 86 -10.71 -8.16 13.62
CA TRP A 86 -11.65 -7.45 14.48
C TRP A 86 -11.33 -5.96 14.57
N SER A 87 -12.38 -5.18 14.34
CA SER A 87 -12.36 -3.75 14.56
C SER A 87 -12.27 -3.43 16.05
N TYR A 88 -11.97 -2.18 16.40
CA TYR A 88 -11.98 -1.75 17.80
C TYR A 88 -13.34 -2.02 18.47
N GLU A 89 -14.43 -1.75 17.76
CA GLU A 89 -15.79 -1.96 18.28
C GLU A 89 -16.10 -3.43 18.51
N GLN A 90 -15.71 -4.30 17.58
CA GLN A 90 -15.86 -5.75 17.71
C GLN A 90 -15.05 -6.30 18.89
N GLN A 91 -13.80 -5.85 19.05
CA GLN A 91 -12.98 -6.24 20.20
C GLN A 91 -13.60 -5.79 21.53
N ALA A 92 -14.10 -4.56 21.61
CA ALA A 92 -14.73 -4.04 22.81
C ALA A 92 -16.03 -4.78 23.15
N GLN A 93 -16.81 -5.16 22.14
CA GLN A 93 -18.05 -5.93 22.31
C GLN A 93 -17.79 -7.36 22.80
N GLU A 94 -16.84 -8.07 22.19
CA GLU A 94 -16.54 -9.46 22.52
C GLU A 94 -15.82 -9.61 23.87
N SER A 95 -14.92 -8.68 24.20
CA SER A 95 -14.14 -8.75 25.44
C SER A 95 -14.81 -8.08 26.65
N GLY A 96 -15.76 -7.17 26.41
CA GLY A 96 -16.30 -6.26 27.43
C GLY A 96 -15.28 -5.23 27.94
N TYR A 97 -14.08 -5.16 27.34
CA TYR A 97 -12.99 -4.28 27.74
C TYR A 97 -12.74 -3.19 26.68
N LYS A 98 -12.68 -1.94 27.12
CA LYS A 98 -12.31 -0.80 26.27
C LYS A 98 -10.86 -0.43 26.50
N ASP A 99 -10.00 -0.82 25.57
CA ASP A 99 -8.59 -0.44 25.59
C ASP A 99 -8.45 1.07 25.31
N VAL A 100 -8.00 1.82 26.32
CA VAL A 100 -7.86 3.28 26.26
C VAL A 100 -6.76 3.75 25.32
N VAL A 101 -5.70 2.96 25.16
CA VAL A 101 -4.60 3.26 24.23
C VAL A 101 -5.09 3.07 22.80
N LEU A 102 -5.83 1.99 22.56
CA LEU A 102 -6.42 1.74 21.26
C LEU A 102 -7.51 2.78 20.91
N MET A 103 -8.29 3.23 21.89
CA MET A 103 -9.23 4.35 21.69
C MET A 103 -8.52 5.64 21.26
N GLU A 104 -7.41 5.99 21.90
CA GLU A 104 -6.62 7.16 21.51
C GLU A 104 -6.12 7.03 20.08
N ILE A 105 -5.58 5.86 19.72
CA ILE A 105 -5.11 5.55 18.36
C ILE A 105 -6.25 5.72 17.36
N VAL A 106 -7.42 5.16 17.64
CA VAL A 106 -8.59 5.24 16.76
C VAL A 106 -9.04 6.69 16.57
N ASN A 107 -9.04 7.50 17.62
CA ASN A 107 -9.53 8.88 17.59
C ASN A 107 -8.51 9.92 17.10
N THR A 108 -7.32 9.50 16.67
CA THR A 108 -6.24 10.39 16.21
C THR A 108 -5.97 10.20 14.71
N GLU A 109 -5.60 11.27 14.02
CA GLU A 109 -5.13 11.19 12.63
C GLU A 109 -3.69 10.69 12.54
N HIS A 110 -3.43 9.74 11.64
CA HIS A 110 -2.11 9.16 11.40
C HIS A 110 -1.72 9.33 9.93
N PRO A 111 -1.26 10.52 9.50
CA PRO A 111 -1.01 10.83 8.09
C PRO A 111 0.10 9.99 7.43
N LEU A 112 0.91 9.28 8.23
CA LEU A 112 1.95 8.37 7.73
C LEU A 112 1.52 6.90 7.73
N VAL A 113 0.29 6.60 8.14
CA VAL A 113 -0.23 5.24 8.22
C VAL A 113 -1.32 5.08 7.18
N ARG A 114 -1.21 4.03 6.37
CA ARG A 114 -2.24 3.62 5.41
C ARG A 114 -2.78 2.25 5.78
N PHE A 115 -4.09 2.05 5.71
CA PHE A 115 -4.75 0.78 5.98
C PHE A 115 -5.34 0.21 4.68
N GLY A 116 -5.20 -1.11 4.50
CA GLY A 116 -5.78 -1.83 3.38
C GLY A 116 -7.26 -2.13 3.63
N HIS A 117 -8.17 -1.49 2.89
CA HIS A 117 -9.61 -1.75 2.97
C HIS A 117 -10.22 -1.78 1.56
N GLY A 118 -11.00 -2.84 1.24
CA GLY A 118 -11.67 -2.97 -0.06
C GLY A 118 -10.72 -2.94 -1.27
N GLY A 119 -9.50 -3.47 -1.12
CA GLY A 119 -8.47 -3.46 -2.18
C GLY A 119 -7.77 -2.11 -2.38
N ARG A 120 -7.99 -1.12 -1.51
CA ARG A 120 -7.37 0.21 -1.57
C ARG A 120 -6.57 0.51 -0.30
N TRP A 121 -5.51 1.28 -0.46
CA TRP A 121 -4.72 1.82 0.65
C TRP A 121 -5.24 3.20 1.03
N VAL A 122 -5.93 3.31 2.15
CA VAL A 122 -6.54 4.56 2.63
C VAL A 122 -5.71 5.13 3.78
N VAL A 123 -5.51 6.44 3.83
CA VAL A 123 -4.80 7.07 4.95
C VAL A 123 -5.67 6.98 6.21
N ALA A 124 -5.07 6.70 7.36
CA ALA A 124 -5.75 6.61 8.66
C ALA A 124 -6.11 8.02 9.20
N THR A 125 -7.04 8.71 8.52
CA THR A 125 -7.30 10.15 8.73
C THR A 125 -8.56 10.48 9.51
N THR A 126 -9.48 9.55 9.76
CA THR A 126 -10.69 9.87 10.53
C THR A 126 -11.02 8.81 11.57
N PRO A 127 -11.59 9.20 12.74
CA PRO A 127 -12.11 8.25 13.70
C PRO A 127 -13.12 7.27 13.09
N GLU A 128 -13.99 7.73 12.17
CA GLU A 128 -14.94 6.86 11.47
C GLU A 128 -14.25 5.78 10.63
N HIS A 129 -13.15 6.12 9.95
CA HIS A 129 -12.38 5.15 9.17
C HIS A 129 -11.58 4.21 10.08
N ASN A 130 -10.89 4.77 11.06
CA ASN A 130 -10.01 4.05 11.97
C ASN A 130 -10.76 3.03 12.83
N LYS A 131 -12.00 3.33 13.25
CA LYS A 131 -12.87 2.41 14.00
C LYS A 131 -13.15 1.12 13.25
N ASN A 132 -13.19 1.18 11.91
CA ASN A 132 -13.48 0.05 11.02
C ASN A 132 -12.21 -0.68 10.56
N CYS A 133 -11.02 -0.19 10.91
CA CYS A 133 -9.77 -0.88 10.66
C CYS A 133 -9.58 -2.02 11.66
N SER A 134 -8.79 -3.03 11.28
CA SER A 134 -8.31 -4.02 12.25
C SER A 134 -7.58 -3.31 13.38
N ALA A 135 -8.02 -3.52 14.62
CA ALA A 135 -7.43 -2.94 15.81
C ALA A 135 -5.95 -3.32 15.96
N LEU A 136 -5.61 -4.58 15.65
CA LEU A 136 -4.24 -5.08 15.71
C LEU A 136 -3.36 -4.42 14.66
N LEU A 137 -3.82 -4.34 13.41
CA LEU A 137 -3.02 -3.80 12.31
C LEU A 137 -2.88 -2.28 12.39
N LEU A 138 -3.93 -1.58 12.83
CA LEU A 138 -3.88 -0.14 13.06
C LEU A 138 -2.90 0.20 14.19
N SER A 139 -3.01 -0.47 15.35
CA SER A 139 -2.11 -0.22 16.48
C SER A 139 -0.65 -0.55 16.16
N PHE A 140 -0.41 -1.65 15.44
CA PHE A 140 0.92 -2.00 14.94
C PHE A 140 1.46 -0.92 13.98
N GLY A 141 0.68 -0.53 12.97
CA GLY A 141 1.11 0.47 11.97
C GLY A 141 1.44 1.82 12.59
N VAL A 142 0.65 2.27 13.57
CA VAL A 142 0.88 3.51 14.31
C VAL A 142 2.13 3.43 15.19
N THR A 143 2.31 2.32 15.91
CA THR A 143 3.49 2.10 16.75
C THR A 143 4.76 2.08 15.91
N LEU A 144 4.74 1.33 14.81
CA LEU A 144 5.86 1.28 13.87
C LEU A 144 6.17 2.65 13.28
N ALA A 145 5.15 3.41 12.84
CA ALA A 145 5.37 4.75 12.30
C ALA A 145 6.02 5.69 13.34
N ARG A 146 5.68 5.57 14.63
CA ARG A 146 6.30 6.33 15.72
C ARG A 146 7.77 5.92 15.92
N GLU A 147 8.07 4.62 15.96
CA GLU A 147 9.45 4.12 16.08
C GLU A 147 10.32 4.58 14.90
N LEU A 148 9.80 4.47 13.68
CA LEU A 148 10.52 4.88 12.48
C LEU A 148 10.79 6.39 12.44
N LYS A 149 9.86 7.23 12.95
CA LYS A 149 10.13 8.66 13.16
C LYS A 149 11.28 8.90 14.15
N GLY A 150 11.29 8.19 15.27
CA GLY A 150 12.30 8.34 16.33
C GLY A 150 13.72 7.97 15.90
N THR A 151 13.88 7.13 14.89
CA THR A 151 15.21 6.73 14.36
C THR A 151 15.81 7.72 13.35
N GLY A 152 15.23 8.91 13.18
CA GLY A 152 15.65 9.87 12.14
C GLY A 152 15.14 9.52 10.73
N HIS A 153 14.34 8.46 10.59
CA HIS A 153 13.75 8.01 9.34
C HIS A 153 12.30 8.49 9.19
N ALA A 154 12.05 9.78 9.45
CA ALA A 154 10.74 10.41 9.48
C ALA A 154 9.94 10.35 8.16
N HIS A 155 10.47 9.72 7.10
CA HIS A 155 9.87 9.57 5.78
C HIS A 155 9.23 8.20 5.52
N ARG A 156 9.29 7.27 6.48
CA ARG A 156 8.78 5.91 6.30
C ARG A 156 7.28 5.86 6.62
N LEU A 157 6.44 5.66 5.61
CA LEU A 157 5.03 5.32 5.82
C LEU A 157 4.89 3.83 6.15
N ALA A 158 3.91 3.51 6.99
CA ALA A 158 3.54 2.13 7.31
C ALA A 158 2.19 1.79 6.67
N ALA A 159 2.15 0.69 5.93
CA ALA A 159 0.93 0.08 5.43
C ALA A 159 0.65 -1.21 6.19
N ALA A 160 -0.58 -1.40 6.69
CA ALA A 160 -1.02 -2.65 7.31
C ALA A 160 -2.36 -3.11 6.73
N GLY A 161 -2.51 -4.40 6.39
CA GLY A 161 -3.75 -4.95 5.83
C GLY A 161 -3.74 -6.47 5.69
N THR A 162 -4.90 -7.05 5.37
CA THR A 162 -5.10 -8.48 5.07
C THR A 162 -5.25 -8.72 3.56
N VAL A 163 -4.45 -9.69 3.07
CA VAL A 163 -4.39 -10.38 1.77
C VAL A 163 -3.73 -9.67 0.56
N ASP A 164 -2.83 -10.47 -0.04
CA ASP A 164 -1.91 -10.34 -1.16
C ASP A 164 -0.89 -9.20 -1.12
N GLY A 165 0.39 -9.61 -1.26
CA GLY A 165 1.60 -8.78 -1.32
C GLY A 165 1.45 -7.46 -2.07
N PRO A 166 2.36 -6.48 -1.89
CA PRO A 166 2.40 -5.29 -2.74
C PRO A 166 2.76 -5.69 -4.18
N ARG A 167 1.77 -6.13 -4.95
CA ARG A 167 1.82 -6.32 -6.39
C ARG A 167 0.93 -5.25 -6.99
N LEU A 168 1.56 -4.26 -7.64
CA LEU A 168 0.80 -3.31 -8.44
C LEU A 168 0.49 -4.00 -9.77
N GLN A 169 -0.78 -4.33 -9.97
CA GLN A 169 -1.27 -4.92 -11.21
C GLN A 169 -2.03 -3.87 -12.02
N VAL A 170 -1.63 -3.68 -13.26
CA VAL A 170 -2.20 -2.71 -14.20
C VAL A 170 -3.12 -3.44 -15.17
N ALA A 171 -4.41 -3.11 -15.16
CA ALA A 171 -5.38 -3.62 -16.13
C ALA A 171 -5.85 -2.47 -17.03
N ARG A 172 -5.81 -2.68 -18.35
CA ARG A 172 -6.63 -1.89 -19.29
C ARG A 172 -8.01 -2.54 -19.37
N HIS A 173 -9.06 -1.75 -19.26
CA HIS A 173 -10.41 -2.12 -19.68
C HIS A 173 -10.62 -1.77 -21.15
#